data_AF-A0A838F8U4-F1
#
_entry.id   AF-A0A838F8U4-F1
#
_cell.length_a   1.000
_cell.length_b   1.000
_cell.length_c   1.000
_cell.angle_alpha   90.00
_cell.angle_beta   90.00
_cell.angle_gamma   90.00
#
_symmetry.space_group_name_H-M   'P 1'
#
loop_
_entity.id
_entity.type
_entity.pdbx_description
1 polymer ?
#
loop_
_entity_poly.entity_id
_entity_poly.type
_entity_poly.pdbx_seq_one_letter_code
_entity_poly.pdbx_strand_id
1 'polypeptide(L)'
;MKKIYISITFIILFALNSFSQTPVENVSGYITTSTTWTKDKIYLLNGFVYVTSGATLTIEPGTLIKGDKATKGSLIITRGCKLMADGTQDEPIVFTSNGPIGFRNYGDWGGIILLGKATINQLGGEAIIEGGVDDGQGNATYGGGATPDDNDNSGILRYVRIEFAGIAFQPNSEING
;
A
#
# COMPACT_ATOMS: atom_id res chain seq x y z
N MET A 1 14.02 1.94 -77.69
CA MET A 1 13.43 1.00 -76.71
C MET A 1 13.75 1.50 -75.31
N LYS A 2 12.78 2.12 -74.60
CA LYS A 2 12.98 2.66 -73.24
C LYS A 2 12.74 1.53 -72.23
N LYS A 3 13.75 1.17 -71.44
CA LYS A 3 13.63 0.19 -70.35
C LYS A 3 13.04 0.90 -69.11
N ILE A 4 11.89 0.44 -68.66
CA ILE A 4 11.23 0.87 -67.43
C ILE A 4 11.67 -0.10 -66.33
N TYR A 5 12.27 0.43 -65.26
CA TYR A 5 12.59 -0.33 -64.06
C TYR A 5 11.50 -0.07 -63.03
N ILE A 6 10.77 -1.13 -62.65
CA ILE A 6 9.79 -1.10 -61.57
C ILE A 6 10.54 -1.50 -60.30
N SER A 7 10.80 -0.53 -59.42
CA SER A 7 11.35 -0.79 -58.10
C SER A 7 10.21 -1.24 -57.18
N ILE A 8 10.25 -2.49 -56.72
CA ILE A 8 9.29 -3.04 -55.75
C ILE A 8 9.88 -2.81 -54.35
N THR A 9 9.37 -1.80 -53.65
CA THR A 9 9.69 -1.57 -52.25
C THR A 9 8.90 -2.56 -51.39
N PHE A 10 9.59 -3.54 -50.81
CA PHE A 10 9.02 -4.43 -49.79
C PHE A 10 8.85 -3.64 -48.48
N ILE A 11 7.63 -3.24 -48.15
CA ILE A 11 7.29 -2.69 -46.83
C ILE A 11 7.10 -3.89 -45.90
N ILE A 12 8.12 -4.19 -45.08
CA ILE A 12 8.00 -5.13 -43.97
C ILE A 12 7.19 -4.41 -42.87
N LEU A 13 5.92 -4.76 -42.76
CA LEU A 13 5.05 -4.28 -41.70
C LEU A 13 5.43 -4.98 -40.39
N PHE A 14 6.31 -4.36 -39.59
CA PHE A 14 6.58 -4.79 -38.22
C PHE A 14 5.35 -4.46 -37.36
N ALA A 15 4.56 -5.47 -37.00
CA ALA A 15 3.56 -5.32 -35.96
C ALA A 15 4.27 -5.14 -34.62
N LEU A 16 4.34 -3.90 -34.13
CA LEU A 16 4.72 -3.61 -32.75
C LEU A 16 3.59 -4.11 -31.85
N ASN A 17 3.76 -5.28 -31.24
CA ASN A 17 2.94 -5.69 -30.12
C ASN A 17 3.32 -4.82 -28.92
N SER A 18 2.53 -3.79 -28.66
CA SER A 18 2.63 -2.98 -27.45
C SER A 18 2.22 -3.86 -26.26
N PHE A 19 3.17 -4.33 -25.47
CA PHE A 19 2.87 -4.84 -24.14
C PHE A 19 2.36 -3.66 -23.31
N SER A 20 1.06 -3.67 -22.95
CA SER A 20 0.53 -2.67 -22.02
C SER A 20 1.09 -2.98 -20.64
N GLN A 21 1.94 -2.09 -20.13
CA GLN A 21 2.41 -2.16 -18.75
C GLN A 21 1.21 -1.92 -17.82
N THR A 22 1.06 -2.75 -16.78
CA THR A 22 0.05 -2.52 -15.74
C THR A 22 0.18 -1.09 -15.20
N PRO A 23 -0.88 -0.27 -15.25
CA PRO A 23 -0.83 1.11 -14.76
C PRO A 23 -0.36 1.18 -13.30
N VAL A 24 0.45 2.19 -12.99
CA VAL A 24 0.87 2.49 -11.62
C VAL A 24 0.06 3.68 -11.11
N GLU A 25 -0.68 3.48 -10.02
CA GLU A 25 -1.40 4.51 -9.31
C GLU A 25 -0.57 4.98 -8.12
N ASN A 26 -0.14 6.25 -8.13
CA ASN A 26 0.56 6.84 -6.98
C ASN A 26 -0.47 7.24 -5.93
N VAL A 27 -0.29 6.74 -4.71
CA VAL A 27 -1.17 7.01 -3.57
C VAL A 27 -0.37 7.74 -2.50
N SER A 28 -0.88 8.88 -2.03
CA SER A 28 -0.28 9.69 -0.97
C SER A 28 -1.35 10.40 -0.14
N GLY A 29 -1.01 10.80 1.09
CA GLY A 29 -1.91 11.60 1.93
C GLY A 29 -3.07 10.79 2.52
N TYR A 30 -4.31 11.24 2.30
CA TYR A 30 -5.49 10.73 3.00
C TYR A 30 -6.50 10.07 2.06
N ILE A 31 -6.90 8.85 2.39
CA ILE A 31 -8.05 8.14 1.83
C ILE A 31 -9.21 8.38 2.78
N THR A 32 -9.98 9.43 2.50
CA THR A 32 -11.10 9.90 3.34
C THR A 32 -12.45 9.26 2.98
N THR A 33 -12.50 8.54 1.86
CA THR A 33 -13.70 7.88 1.36
C THR A 33 -13.40 6.43 1.06
N SER A 34 -14.36 5.55 1.35
CA SER A 34 -14.20 4.13 1.08
C SER A 34 -13.87 3.90 -0.40
N THR A 35 -12.81 3.15 -0.65
CA THR A 35 -12.21 2.95 -1.97
C THR A 35 -11.84 1.49 -2.13
N THR A 36 -11.90 0.99 -3.37
CA THR A 36 -11.44 -0.35 -3.73
C THR A 36 -10.20 -0.26 -4.59
N TRP A 37 -9.16 -1.00 -4.22
CA TRP A 37 -7.97 -1.23 -5.01
C TRP A 37 -8.07 -2.56 -5.76
N THR A 38 -7.80 -2.52 -7.05
CA THR A 38 -8.10 -3.58 -8.00
C THR A 38 -6.82 -4.12 -8.64
N LYS A 39 -6.82 -5.41 -9.04
CA LYS A 39 -5.61 -6.09 -9.54
C LYS A 39 -5.15 -5.66 -10.94
N ASP A 40 -5.94 -4.86 -11.65
CA ASP A 40 -5.58 -4.26 -12.94
C ASP A 40 -4.59 -3.09 -12.79
N LYS A 41 -4.27 -2.68 -11.55
CA LYS A 41 -3.29 -1.64 -11.25
C LYS A 41 -2.26 -2.10 -10.23
N ILE A 42 -1.12 -1.41 -10.24
CA ILE A 42 -0.14 -1.43 -9.14
C ILE A 42 -0.34 -0.15 -8.32
N TYR A 43 -0.50 -0.28 -7.02
CA TYR A 43 -0.59 0.88 -6.13
C TYR A 43 0.77 1.17 -5.53
N LEU A 44 1.30 2.38 -5.72
CA LEU A 44 2.56 2.83 -5.13
C LEU A 44 2.27 3.79 -3.98
N LEU A 45 2.55 3.35 -2.75
CA LEU A 45 2.51 4.18 -1.55
C LEU A 45 3.69 5.15 -1.58
N ASN A 46 3.38 6.44 -1.74
CA ASN A 46 4.33 7.54 -1.72
C ASN A 46 4.09 8.39 -0.47
N GLY A 47 4.97 8.25 0.52
CA GLY A 47 4.79 8.82 1.86
C GLY A 47 3.82 8.03 2.73
N PHE A 48 3.36 8.67 3.79
CA PHE A 48 2.35 8.10 4.69
C PHE A 48 0.96 8.23 4.06
N VAL A 49 0.31 7.09 3.87
CA VAL A 49 -1.05 6.98 3.35
C VAL A 49 -1.99 6.60 4.48
N TYR A 50 -2.84 7.53 4.89
CA TYR A 50 -3.79 7.33 5.98
C TYR A 50 -5.19 7.01 5.44
N VAL A 51 -5.80 5.93 5.91
CA VAL A 51 -7.24 5.68 5.74
C VAL A 51 -7.95 6.30 6.92
N THR A 52 -8.78 7.32 6.68
CA THR A 52 -9.37 8.17 7.73
C THR A 52 -10.88 8.28 7.58
N SER A 53 -11.52 9.07 8.46
CA SER A 53 -12.95 9.41 8.38
C SER A 53 -13.89 8.20 8.41
N GLY A 54 -13.49 7.10 9.08
CA GLY A 54 -14.25 5.85 9.13
C GLY A 54 -14.33 5.12 7.79
N ALA A 55 -13.47 5.47 6.83
CA ALA A 55 -13.44 4.83 5.53
C ALA A 55 -13.00 3.36 5.62
N THR A 56 -13.41 2.60 4.62
CA THR A 56 -12.93 1.23 4.39
C THR A 56 -12.10 1.22 3.11
N LEU A 57 -10.84 0.80 3.22
CA LEU A 57 -10.02 0.46 2.07
C LEU A 57 -10.19 -1.04 1.79
N THR A 58 -10.80 -1.36 0.66
CA THR A 58 -10.91 -2.73 0.16
C THR A 58 -9.82 -2.99 -0.85
N ILE A 59 -9.15 -4.13 -0.78
CA ILE A 59 -8.12 -4.54 -1.72
C ILE A 59 -8.51 -5.90 -2.30
N GLU A 60 -8.69 -5.96 -3.61
CA GLU A 60 -9.07 -7.19 -4.31
C GLU A 60 -7.94 -8.23 -4.29
N PRO A 61 -8.27 -9.53 -4.30
CA PRO A 61 -7.29 -10.60 -4.49
C PRO A 61 -6.35 -10.37 -5.67
N GLY A 62 -5.07 -10.72 -5.51
CA GLY A 62 -4.05 -10.57 -6.55
C GLY A 62 -3.53 -9.15 -6.76
N THR A 63 -4.02 -8.15 -6.00
CA THR A 63 -3.52 -6.77 -6.11
C THR A 63 -2.08 -6.66 -5.61
N LEU A 64 -1.25 -5.93 -6.37
CA LEU A 64 0.13 -5.61 -6.03
C LEU A 64 0.25 -4.18 -5.51
N ILE A 65 0.75 -4.04 -4.29
CA ILE A 65 1.00 -2.77 -3.61
C ILE A 65 2.51 -2.66 -3.37
N LYS A 66 3.06 -1.48 -3.67
CA LYS A 66 4.47 -1.17 -3.50
C LYS A 66 4.66 -0.03 -2.53
N GLY A 67 5.64 -0.13 -1.64
CA GLY A 67 6.08 0.97 -0.79
C GLY A 67 7.32 1.65 -1.36
N ASP A 68 7.29 2.97 -1.48
CA ASP A 68 8.46 3.75 -1.89
C ASP A 68 9.45 3.95 -0.75
N LYS A 69 10.74 3.71 -1.02
CA LYS A 69 11.79 3.79 0.01
C LYS A 69 12.12 5.21 0.41
N ALA A 70 12.24 6.12 -0.55
CA ALA A 70 12.70 7.47 -0.31
C ALA A 70 11.71 8.25 0.57
N THR A 71 10.42 8.00 0.37
CA THR A 71 9.33 8.64 1.11
C THR A 71 8.87 7.82 2.32
N LYS A 72 9.50 6.66 2.60
CA LYS A 72 9.08 5.73 3.65
C LYS A 72 7.60 5.33 3.50
N GLY A 73 7.20 4.98 2.29
CA GLY A 73 5.84 4.61 1.91
C GLY A 73 5.21 3.67 2.94
N SER A 74 4.08 4.06 3.51
CA SER A 74 3.40 3.34 4.60
C SER A 74 1.90 3.41 4.44
N LEU A 75 1.19 2.34 4.82
CA LEU A 75 -0.28 2.33 4.88
C LEU A 75 -0.72 2.35 6.34
N ILE A 76 -1.44 3.38 6.75
CA ILE A 76 -1.91 3.59 8.12
C ILE A 76 -3.43 3.56 8.14
N ILE A 77 -4.00 2.58 8.83
CA ILE A 77 -5.45 2.45 9.03
C ILE A 77 -5.75 3.04 10.40
N THR A 78 -6.39 4.20 10.41
CA THR A 78 -6.64 4.94 11.65
C THR A 78 -7.83 4.38 12.43
N ARG A 79 -7.95 4.77 13.71
CA ARG A 79 -9.02 4.31 14.61
C ARG A 79 -10.41 4.43 13.97
N GLY A 80 -11.10 3.30 13.86
CA GLY A 80 -12.46 3.22 13.32
C GLY A 80 -12.55 3.12 11.80
N CYS A 81 -11.41 3.13 11.10
CA CYS A 81 -11.31 2.77 9.70
C CYS A 81 -11.05 1.26 9.54
N LYS A 82 -11.15 0.76 8.31
CA LYS A 82 -10.98 -0.66 8.02
C LYS A 82 -10.09 -0.91 6.82
N LEU A 83 -9.30 -1.99 6.90
CA LEU A 83 -8.62 -2.59 5.76
C LEU A 83 -9.22 -3.95 5.45
N MET A 84 -9.85 -4.08 4.29
CA MET A 84 -10.38 -5.34 3.79
C MET A 84 -9.42 -5.91 2.74
N ALA A 85 -8.36 -6.57 3.20
CA ALA A 85 -7.37 -7.26 2.37
C ALA A 85 -7.58 -8.77 2.46
N ASP A 86 -8.57 -9.26 1.71
CA ASP A 86 -9.04 -10.63 1.73
C ASP A 86 -8.64 -11.37 0.46
N GLY A 87 -7.34 -11.65 0.31
CA GLY A 87 -6.81 -12.41 -0.81
C GLY A 87 -7.25 -13.87 -0.80
N THR A 88 -6.75 -14.64 -1.77
CA THR A 88 -6.95 -16.09 -1.82
C THR A 88 -5.63 -16.83 -1.93
N GLN A 89 -5.65 -18.16 -1.75
CA GLN A 89 -4.47 -18.99 -1.95
C GLN A 89 -3.88 -18.84 -3.35
N ASP A 90 -4.73 -18.73 -4.37
CA ASP A 90 -4.34 -18.63 -5.78
C ASP A 90 -4.01 -17.18 -6.18
N GLU A 91 -4.63 -16.20 -5.53
CA GLU A 91 -4.44 -14.77 -5.79
C GLU A 91 -4.15 -14.00 -4.48
N PRO A 92 -2.95 -14.19 -3.88
CA PRO A 92 -2.57 -13.46 -2.68
C PRO A 92 -2.42 -11.97 -2.98
N ILE A 93 -2.76 -11.13 -2.00
CA ILE A 93 -2.45 -9.70 -2.04
C ILE A 93 -1.00 -9.53 -1.61
N VAL A 94 -0.21 -8.74 -2.36
CA VAL A 94 1.22 -8.59 -2.10
C VAL A 94 1.56 -7.12 -1.85
N PHE A 95 2.07 -6.84 -0.66
CA PHE A 95 2.75 -5.60 -0.32
C PHE A 95 4.26 -5.82 -0.37
N THR A 96 4.99 -4.99 -1.11
CA THR A 96 6.45 -5.17 -1.30
C THR A 96 7.19 -3.84 -1.48
N SER A 97 8.51 -3.86 -1.38
CA SER A 97 9.42 -2.79 -1.84
C SER A 97 9.17 -2.39 -3.31
N ASN A 98 9.24 -1.08 -3.59
CA ASN A 98 9.31 -0.53 -4.95
C ASN A 98 10.69 -0.69 -5.61
N GLY A 99 11.69 -1.22 -4.89
CA GLY A 99 13.02 -1.47 -5.40
C GLY A 99 13.05 -2.52 -6.54
N PRO A 100 14.08 -2.46 -7.41
CA PRO A 100 14.30 -3.46 -8.45
C PRO A 100 14.41 -4.87 -7.85
N ILE A 101 13.86 -5.88 -8.54
CA ILE A 101 13.96 -7.28 -8.13
C ILE A 101 15.45 -7.65 -7.99
N GLY A 102 15.80 -8.35 -6.90
CA GLY A 102 17.18 -8.70 -6.57
C GLY A 102 17.94 -7.64 -5.75
N PHE A 103 17.42 -6.42 -5.67
CA PHE A 103 17.99 -5.32 -4.87
C PHE A 103 17.10 -4.88 -3.71
N ARG A 104 15.99 -5.59 -3.49
CA ARG A 104 15.07 -5.35 -2.39
C ARG A 104 15.67 -5.83 -1.08
N ASN A 105 15.54 -5.02 -0.04
CA ASN A 105 16.05 -5.31 1.30
C ASN A 105 14.99 -5.03 2.35
N TYR A 106 15.13 -5.65 3.53
CA TYR A 106 14.33 -5.25 4.70
C TYR A 106 14.46 -3.74 4.94
N GLY A 107 13.39 -3.11 5.38
CA GLY A 107 13.36 -1.66 5.56
C GLY A 107 13.40 -0.85 4.26
N ASP A 108 12.91 -1.42 3.16
CA ASP A 108 12.73 -0.67 1.90
C ASP A 108 11.45 0.14 1.88
N TRP A 109 10.54 -0.07 2.82
CA TRP A 109 9.33 0.73 3.01
C TRP A 109 8.79 0.54 4.43
N GLY A 110 7.72 1.26 4.76
CA GLY A 110 7.18 1.37 6.10
C GLY A 110 6.46 0.14 6.64
N GLY A 111 5.64 -0.50 5.81
CA GLY A 111 4.72 -1.55 6.27
C GLY A 111 3.29 -1.05 6.41
N ILE A 112 2.48 -1.83 7.13
CA ILE A 112 1.07 -1.55 7.41
C ILE A 112 0.90 -1.32 8.90
N ILE A 113 0.16 -0.28 9.26
CA ILE A 113 -0.18 0.05 10.64
C ILE A 113 -1.70 -0.05 10.78
N LEU A 114 -2.16 -0.82 11.76
CA LEU A 114 -3.58 -0.96 12.11
C LEU A 114 -3.80 -0.39 13.51
N LEU A 115 -4.55 0.70 13.61
CA LEU A 115 -4.81 1.39 14.88
C LEU A 115 -6.26 1.11 15.31
N GLY A 116 -6.42 0.24 16.31
CA GLY A 116 -7.73 -0.16 16.84
C GLY A 116 -8.23 0.70 18.00
N LYS A 117 -9.50 0.51 18.37
CA LYS A 117 -10.21 1.17 19.50
C LYS A 117 -10.35 0.30 20.75
N ALA A 118 -9.77 -0.89 20.75
CA ALA A 118 -9.81 -1.80 21.90
C ALA A 118 -9.13 -1.20 23.14
N THR A 119 -9.42 -1.76 24.31
CA THR A 119 -8.72 -1.44 25.55
C THR A 119 -7.22 -1.72 25.41
N ILE A 120 -6.38 -0.79 25.90
CA ILE A 120 -4.92 -0.95 25.93
C ILE A 120 -4.37 -0.71 27.35
N ASN A 121 -3.17 -1.22 27.60
CA ASN A 121 -2.46 -1.10 28.88
C ASN A 121 -1.66 0.22 29.02
N GLN A 122 -2.21 1.33 28.54
CA GLN A 122 -1.61 2.66 28.64
C GLN A 122 -2.45 3.56 29.55
N LEU A 123 -1.80 4.44 30.30
CA LEU A 123 -2.50 5.39 31.17
C LEU A 123 -3.43 6.27 30.31
N GLY A 124 -4.71 6.32 30.66
CA GLY A 124 -5.73 7.04 29.88
C GLY A 124 -6.39 6.21 28.77
N GLY A 125 -5.92 4.98 28.51
CA GLY A 125 -6.55 4.05 27.57
C GLY A 125 -6.29 4.36 26.09
N GLU A 126 -5.41 5.30 25.77
CA GLU A 126 -4.96 5.63 24.41
C GLU A 126 -3.49 6.03 24.39
N ALA A 127 -2.86 5.86 23.22
CA ALA A 127 -1.46 6.22 22.99
C ALA A 127 -1.23 6.53 21.51
N ILE A 128 -0.09 7.17 21.21
CA ILE A 128 0.37 7.46 19.85
C ILE A 128 1.34 6.35 19.43
N ILE A 129 1.18 5.80 18.22
CA ILE A 129 2.11 4.80 17.70
C ILE A 129 3.49 5.42 17.47
N GLU A 130 4.52 4.64 17.74
CA GLU A 130 5.92 4.99 17.47
C GLU A 130 6.18 5.19 15.97
N GLY A 131 7.39 5.65 15.63
CA GLY A 131 7.83 5.80 14.23
C GLY A 131 7.47 7.14 13.59
N GLY A 132 7.05 8.14 14.37
CA GLY A 132 6.89 9.52 13.88
C GLY A 132 5.87 9.67 12.74
N VAL A 133 4.86 8.80 12.69
CA VAL A 133 3.73 8.86 11.76
C VAL A 133 2.58 9.71 12.30
N ASP A 134 2.80 10.46 13.38
CA ASP A 134 1.82 11.43 13.86
C ASP A 134 1.83 12.66 12.94
N ASP A 135 0.66 12.92 12.35
CA ASP A 135 0.42 14.06 11.47
C ASP A 135 -0.13 15.28 12.23
N GLY A 136 -0.24 15.19 13.56
CA GLY A 136 -0.81 16.22 14.42
C GLY A 136 -2.34 16.29 14.37
N GLN A 137 -3.01 15.36 13.68
CA GLN A 137 -4.47 15.27 13.60
C GLN A 137 -5.02 14.07 14.37
N GLY A 138 -4.18 13.36 15.11
CA GLY A 138 -4.55 12.17 15.88
C GLY A 138 -4.66 10.90 15.03
N ASN A 139 -4.17 10.92 13.77
CA ASN A 139 -4.21 9.75 12.89
C ASN A 139 -3.19 8.66 13.28
N ALA A 140 -2.31 8.93 14.24
CA ALA A 140 -1.38 7.97 14.84
C ALA A 140 -1.88 7.39 16.18
N THR A 141 -3.05 7.81 16.67
CA THR A 141 -3.56 7.35 17.96
C THR A 141 -4.18 5.95 17.86
N TYR A 142 -3.90 5.08 18.83
CA TYR A 142 -4.56 3.79 19.03
C TYR A 142 -5.09 3.66 20.47
N GLY A 143 -5.95 2.68 20.70
CA GLY A 143 -6.66 2.49 21.96
C GLY A 143 -7.98 3.25 22.01
N GLY A 144 -8.87 2.83 22.90
CA GLY A 144 -10.23 3.37 22.99
C GLY A 144 -10.42 4.61 23.87
N GLY A 145 -9.38 4.99 24.62
CA GLY A 145 -9.44 6.08 25.59
C GLY A 145 -10.48 5.80 26.67
N ALA A 146 -11.31 6.81 26.96
CA ALA A 146 -12.39 6.73 27.94
C ALA A 146 -13.57 5.82 27.52
N THR A 147 -13.68 5.49 26.24
CA THR A 147 -14.78 4.68 25.69
C THR A 147 -14.22 3.58 24.78
N PRO A 148 -13.51 2.58 25.34
CA PRO A 148 -12.98 1.50 24.53
C PRO A 148 -14.06 0.58 23.98
N ASP A 149 -13.78 0.03 22.81
CA ASP A 149 -14.59 -0.97 22.14
C ASP A 149 -13.76 -2.24 21.96
N ASP A 150 -13.92 -3.18 22.88
CA ASP A 150 -13.22 -4.47 22.81
C ASP A 150 -13.77 -5.39 21.71
N ASN A 151 -14.88 -5.00 21.06
CA ASN A 151 -15.39 -5.66 19.86
C ASN A 151 -14.96 -4.93 18.57
N ASP A 152 -14.08 -3.93 18.66
CA ASP A 152 -13.57 -3.20 17.49
C ASP A 152 -12.93 -4.17 16.49
N ASN A 153 -13.18 -3.91 15.21
CA ASN A 153 -12.70 -4.72 14.10
C ASN A 153 -12.16 -3.80 13.01
N SER A 154 -10.83 -3.76 12.89
CA SER A 154 -10.09 -2.95 11.91
C SER A 154 -9.98 -3.61 10.53
N GLY A 155 -10.65 -4.74 10.30
CA GLY A 155 -10.78 -5.40 8.99
C GLY A 155 -10.21 -6.82 8.94
N ILE A 156 -9.70 -7.20 7.77
CA ILE A 156 -9.18 -8.55 7.49
C ILE A 156 -7.86 -8.45 6.72
N LEU A 157 -6.88 -9.24 7.15
CA LEU A 157 -5.68 -9.58 6.38
C LEU A 157 -5.65 -11.11 6.24
N ARG A 158 -6.04 -11.60 5.06
CA ARG A 158 -6.08 -13.04 4.75
C ARG A 158 -5.44 -13.28 3.38
N TYR A 159 -4.56 -14.28 3.29
CA TYR A 159 -3.69 -14.51 2.12
C TYR A 159 -2.96 -13.22 1.65
N VAL A 160 -2.38 -12.51 2.61
CA VAL A 160 -1.57 -11.31 2.39
C VAL A 160 -0.10 -11.65 2.57
N ARG A 161 0.77 -11.17 1.68
CA ARG A 161 2.22 -11.17 1.88
C ARG A 161 2.70 -9.75 2.10
N ILE A 162 3.44 -9.53 3.18
CA ILE A 162 4.11 -8.27 3.47
C ILE A 162 5.62 -8.54 3.38
N GLU A 163 6.26 -7.96 2.37
CA GLU A 163 7.65 -8.23 2.01
C GLU A 163 8.48 -6.96 2.18
N PHE A 164 9.70 -7.06 2.73
CA PHE A 164 10.69 -5.97 2.76
C PHE A 164 10.30 -4.71 3.55
N ALA A 165 9.29 -4.79 4.43
CA ALA A 165 8.85 -3.69 5.29
C ALA A 165 9.84 -3.43 6.46
N GLY A 166 9.50 -2.47 7.33
CA GLY A 166 10.24 -2.19 8.57
C GLY A 166 11.34 -1.13 8.43
N ILE A 167 11.14 -0.09 7.62
CA ILE A 167 12.10 1.01 7.55
C ILE A 167 12.11 1.76 8.89
N ALA A 168 13.29 2.04 9.44
CA ALA A 168 13.39 2.88 10.62
C ALA A 168 12.93 4.31 10.30
N PHE A 169 11.83 4.73 10.94
CA PHE A 169 11.30 6.07 10.73
C PHE A 169 12.07 7.12 11.54
N GLN A 170 12.50 6.75 12.76
CA GLN A 170 13.50 7.45 13.58
C GLN A 170 14.49 6.42 14.17
N PRO A 171 15.70 6.82 14.63
CA PRO A 171 16.64 5.89 15.26
C PRO A 171 15.99 5.19 16.47
N ASN A 172 15.97 3.86 16.47
CA ASN A 172 15.34 3.02 17.51
C ASN A 172 13.82 3.22 17.69
N SER A 173 13.14 3.76 16.66
CA SER A 173 11.68 3.87 16.61
C SER A 173 11.21 3.23 15.30
N GLU A 174 11.46 1.93 15.20
CA GLU A 174 10.96 1.07 14.14
C GLU A 174 9.51 0.68 14.43
N ILE A 175 8.66 0.81 13.42
CA ILE A 175 7.37 0.13 13.44
C ILE A 175 7.63 -1.22 12.80
N ASN A 176 7.35 -2.31 13.51
CA ASN A 176 7.51 -3.64 12.97
C ASN A 176 6.55 -3.78 11.78
N GLY A 177 7.13 -3.93 10.59
CA GLY A 177 6.40 -4.06 9.34
C GLY A 177 5.60 -5.34 9.25
#